data_AF-A0A9E0H6L0-F1
#
_entry.id   AF-A0A9E0H6L0-F1
#
_cell.length_a   1.000
_cell.length_b   1.000
_cell.length_c   1.000
_cell.angle_alpha   90.00
_cell.angle_beta   90.00
_cell.angle_gamma   90.00
#
_symmetry.space_group_name_H-M   'P 1'
#
loop_
_entity.id
_entity.type
_entity.pdbx_description
1 polymer ?
#
loop_
_entity_poly.entity_id
_entity_poly.type
_entity_poly.pdbx_seq_one_letter_code
_entity_poly.pdbx_strand_id
1 'polypeptide(L)'
;MSRLSSSALSAILVAVAALAAPGPSAAQPSGPRVLHDPAKLRINLVSETEETDRAVTARYRVTAAGRAVAARGAISERDRLTLTWAVGGKPIATVPCVWAGDGASAPFTCTGAELLDVHGPVTATFTYGEDADDSTFTMSTHQLTVGRFWNWFERNGKRGYYAKYQVVPLELLTSAVLTHGAYSDPRGVELHGWWSADGGVTPNVSALRCTVDGKRVTDLETSYGSGHAIEGYDWRDPQQNARVPQVRSFGGELQQLKWGPRDPDHVDYPGVAPWVYLGDHPGRWSCDLRADGKAVRTFQFTVGADGRVAPHAEQAAGLALPSGTVMIDALVPDSAPDPYIDPAASRAGGFWGQPWRDAATGPRLAPKRSRPGFEAAPPKGAGKPAKPAKPAKRKPR
;
A
#
# COMPACT_ATOMS: atom_id res chain seq x y z
N MET A 1 -59.25 1.98 -80.99
CA MET A 1 -59.19 2.24 -79.54
C MET A 1 -57.83 1.75 -79.07
N SER A 2 -56.84 2.64 -78.97
CA SER A 2 -56.30 3.19 -77.69
C SER A 2 -55.63 2.13 -76.81
N ARG A 3 -54.43 2.29 -76.23
CA ARG A 3 -53.37 3.30 -76.17
C ARG A 3 -52.23 2.62 -75.39
N LEU A 4 -50.98 2.86 -75.78
CA LEU A 4 -49.81 3.14 -74.94
C LEU A 4 -49.55 2.28 -73.67
N SER A 5 -48.40 1.60 -73.65
CA SER A 5 -47.66 1.36 -72.39
C SER A 5 -46.17 1.57 -72.65
N SER A 6 -45.60 2.47 -71.85
CA SER A 6 -44.23 2.95 -71.88
C SER A 6 -43.27 2.00 -71.14
N SER A 7 -42.08 1.90 -71.71
CA SER A 7 -40.75 1.95 -71.08
C SER A 7 -40.56 1.49 -69.63
N ALA A 8 -39.69 0.50 -69.44
CA ALA A 8 -38.65 0.54 -68.39
C ALA A 8 -37.46 -0.36 -68.79
N LEU A 9 -36.35 0.26 -69.17
CA LEU A 9 -35.04 -0.35 -69.34
C LEU A 9 -34.42 -0.53 -67.95
N SER A 10 -34.25 -1.76 -67.46
CA SER A 10 -33.46 -2.04 -66.26
C SER A 10 -32.01 -2.29 -66.65
N ALA A 11 -31.13 -1.34 -66.32
CA ALA A 11 -29.69 -1.52 -66.38
C ALA A 11 -29.23 -2.36 -65.18
N ILE A 12 -28.55 -3.47 -65.45
CA ILE A 12 -27.89 -4.31 -64.43
C ILE A 12 -26.52 -3.68 -64.15
N LEU A 13 -26.35 -3.10 -62.96
CA LEU A 13 -25.05 -2.68 -62.43
C LEU A 13 -24.43 -3.86 -61.65
N VAL A 14 -23.31 -4.39 -62.14
CA VAL A 14 -22.49 -5.36 -61.38
C VAL A 14 -21.59 -4.56 -60.44
N ALA A 15 -21.91 -4.56 -59.16
CA ALA A 15 -21.04 -4.02 -58.11
C ALA A 15 -20.04 -5.09 -57.68
N VAL A 16 -18.77 -4.92 -58.06
CA VAL A 16 -17.64 -5.67 -57.51
C VAL A 16 -17.37 -5.12 -56.11
N ALA A 17 -17.73 -5.87 -55.08
CA ALA A 17 -17.37 -5.56 -53.71
C ALA A 17 -15.86 -5.83 -53.50
N ALA A 18 -15.06 -4.77 -53.44
CA ALA A 18 -13.69 -4.87 -52.97
C ALA A 18 -13.69 -5.23 -51.47
N LEU A 19 -13.14 -6.39 -51.13
CA LEU A 19 -12.81 -6.77 -49.76
C LEU A 19 -11.79 -5.77 -49.22
N ALA A 20 -12.25 -4.82 -48.42
CA ALA A 20 -11.38 -3.95 -47.64
C ALA A 20 -10.64 -4.82 -46.61
N ALA A 21 -9.31 -4.77 -46.64
CA ALA A 21 -8.48 -5.40 -45.61
C ALA A 21 -8.86 -4.84 -44.23
N PRO A 22 -8.87 -5.66 -43.16
CA PRO A 22 -9.13 -5.17 -41.82
C PRO A 22 -8.09 -4.10 -41.47
N GLY A 23 -8.58 -2.87 -41.22
CA GLY A 23 -7.75 -1.75 -40.79
C GLY A 23 -7.00 -2.06 -39.49
N PRO A 24 -5.93 -1.32 -39.19
CA PRO A 24 -5.09 -1.55 -38.03
C PRO A 24 -5.91 -1.58 -36.74
N SER A 25 -5.66 -2.63 -35.97
CA SER A 25 -6.24 -2.96 -34.68
C SER A 25 -6.46 -1.73 -33.79
N ALA A 26 -7.62 -1.68 -33.14
CA ALA A 26 -8.00 -0.67 -32.17
C ALA A 26 -6.84 -0.40 -31.20
N ALA A 27 -6.53 0.89 -30.99
CA ALA A 27 -5.51 1.35 -30.05
C ALA A 27 -5.64 0.58 -28.73
N GLN A 28 -4.59 -0.17 -28.37
CA GLN A 28 -4.55 -0.87 -27.09
C GLN A 28 -4.79 0.15 -25.96
N PRO A 29 -5.61 -0.18 -24.96
CA PRO A 29 -5.91 0.76 -23.88
C PRO A 29 -4.62 1.21 -23.21
N SER A 30 -4.49 2.51 -22.96
CA SER A 30 -3.31 3.19 -22.39
C SER A 30 -3.12 2.95 -20.89
N GLY A 31 -3.67 1.85 -20.35
CA GLY A 31 -3.56 1.50 -18.94
C GLY A 31 -2.21 0.87 -18.58
N PRO A 32 -1.77 0.99 -17.32
CA PRO A 32 -0.56 0.33 -16.84
C PRO A 32 -0.62 -1.18 -17.13
N ARG A 33 0.47 -1.76 -17.64
CA ARG A 33 0.55 -3.21 -17.95
C ARG A 33 0.75 -4.05 -16.69
N VAL A 34 1.51 -3.53 -15.74
CA VAL A 34 1.78 -4.16 -14.44
C VAL A 34 1.49 -3.16 -13.35
N LEU A 35 0.87 -3.66 -12.28
CA LEU A 35 0.44 -2.89 -11.12
C LEU A 35 1.18 -3.38 -9.89
N HIS A 36 1.55 -2.45 -9.02
CA HIS A 36 1.95 -2.79 -7.68
C HIS A 36 0.70 -3.08 -6.82
N ASP A 37 0.70 -4.13 -5.99
CA ASP A 37 -0.32 -4.34 -4.96
C ASP A 37 0.02 -3.53 -3.70
N PRO A 38 -0.55 -2.32 -3.51
CA PRO A 38 -0.15 -1.42 -2.43
C PRO A 38 -0.35 -2.01 -1.02
N ALA A 39 -1.24 -3.00 -0.86
CA ALA A 39 -1.46 -3.67 0.42
C ALA A 39 -0.31 -4.64 0.79
N LYS A 40 0.53 -5.01 -0.17
CA LYS A 40 1.68 -5.91 0.03
C LYS A 40 3.02 -5.18 -0.08
N LEU A 41 3.04 -3.88 -0.43
CA LEU A 41 4.28 -3.10 -0.47
C LEU A 41 4.89 -3.00 0.91
N ARG A 42 6.19 -3.17 0.97
CA ARG A 42 7.02 -2.89 2.14
C ARG A 42 8.26 -2.16 1.67
N ILE A 43 8.57 -1.03 2.30
CA ILE A 43 9.81 -0.29 2.09
C ILE A 43 10.46 -0.09 3.45
N ASN A 44 11.64 -0.67 3.65
CA ASN A 44 12.37 -0.63 4.91
C ASN A 44 13.80 -0.15 4.69
N LEU A 45 14.38 0.42 5.74
CA LEU A 45 15.80 0.78 5.77
C LEU A 45 16.51 -0.17 6.73
N VAL A 46 17.42 -0.98 6.19
CA VAL A 46 18.25 -1.90 7.00
C VAL A 46 19.47 -1.13 7.45
N SER A 47 19.54 -0.84 8.75
CA SER A 47 20.68 -0.10 9.34
C SER A 47 21.93 -0.96 9.37
N GLU A 48 23.04 -0.42 8.89
CA GLU A 48 24.38 -0.96 9.08
C GLU A 48 25.19 -0.01 9.96
N THR A 49 25.71 -0.54 11.06
CA THR A 49 26.55 0.21 12.00
C THR A 49 28.01 -0.11 11.77
N GLU A 50 28.84 0.92 11.65
CA GLU A 50 30.29 0.81 11.68
C GLU A 50 30.78 1.33 13.03
N GLU A 51 31.42 0.45 13.80
CA GLU A 51 32.01 0.79 15.09
C GLU A 51 33.51 1.04 14.95
N THR A 52 33.95 2.16 15.52
CA THR A 52 35.36 2.52 15.68
C THR A 52 35.65 2.74 17.16
N ASP A 53 36.92 2.85 17.53
CA ASP A 53 37.31 3.16 18.92
C ASP A 53 36.79 4.49 19.46
N ARG A 54 36.27 5.36 18.59
CA ARG A 54 35.83 6.72 18.95
C ARG A 54 34.35 6.98 18.71
N ALA A 55 33.69 6.22 17.84
CA ALA A 55 32.31 6.46 17.44
C ALA A 55 31.66 5.22 16.83
N VAL A 56 30.34 5.13 17.01
CA VAL A 56 29.46 4.30 16.18
C VAL A 56 28.80 5.22 15.16
N THR A 57 28.95 4.89 13.88
CA THR A 57 28.16 5.52 12.81
C THR A 57 27.17 4.51 12.29
N ALA A 58 26.00 4.96 11.83
CA ALA A 58 25.12 4.09 11.06
C ALA A 58 24.80 4.70 9.72
N ARG A 59 24.67 3.82 8.75
CA ARG A 59 24.11 4.07 7.42
C ARG A 59 22.98 3.07 7.21
N TYR A 60 22.33 3.09 6.06
CA TYR A 60 21.32 2.11 5.72
C TYR A 60 21.39 1.65 4.28
N ARG A 61 20.90 0.44 4.04
CA ARG A 61 20.49 -0.05 2.72
C ARG A 61 18.98 0.11 2.58
N VAL A 62 18.54 0.53 1.42
CA VAL A 62 17.11 0.48 1.06
C VAL A 62 16.75 -0.97 0.74
N THR A 63 15.69 -1.47 1.35
CA THR A 63 15.05 -2.72 0.96
C THR A 63 13.59 -2.48 0.65
N ALA A 64 13.09 -3.17 -0.36
CA ALA A 64 11.67 -3.17 -0.67
C ALA A 64 11.21 -4.59 -1.00
N ALA A 65 9.99 -4.93 -0.65
CA ALA A 65 9.38 -6.19 -1.05
C ALA A 65 7.89 -5.96 -1.30
N GLY A 66 7.33 -6.67 -2.27
CA GLY A 66 5.93 -6.50 -2.62
C GLY A 66 5.44 -7.58 -3.55
N ARG A 67 4.31 -7.30 -4.18
CA ARG A 67 3.71 -8.14 -5.21
C ARG A 67 3.29 -7.25 -6.37
N ALA A 68 3.66 -7.65 -7.57
CA ALA A 68 3.18 -7.05 -8.80
C ALA A 68 2.09 -7.94 -9.40
N VAL A 69 1.11 -7.33 -10.05
CA VAL A 69 0.00 -8.01 -10.72
C VAL A 69 -0.03 -7.54 -12.16
N ALA A 70 -0.04 -8.48 -13.10
CA ALA A 70 -0.21 -8.18 -14.51
C ALA A 70 -1.66 -7.72 -14.74
N ALA A 71 -1.84 -6.48 -15.17
CA ALA A 71 -3.13 -6.01 -15.67
C ALA A 71 -3.42 -6.56 -17.07
N ARG A 72 -2.36 -6.85 -17.85
CA ARG A 72 -2.41 -7.51 -19.16
C ARG A 72 -1.18 -8.40 -19.33
N GLY A 73 -1.36 -9.53 -20.02
CA GLY A 73 -0.27 -10.48 -20.26
C GLY A 73 0.14 -11.24 -19.00
N ALA A 74 1.43 -11.50 -18.87
CA ALA A 74 2.03 -12.17 -17.72
C ALA A 74 3.35 -11.48 -17.38
N ILE A 75 3.68 -11.46 -16.10
CA ILE A 75 5.02 -11.11 -15.62
C ILE A 75 5.93 -12.30 -15.93
N SER A 76 7.07 -12.04 -16.55
CA SER A 76 8.13 -13.00 -16.84
C SER A 76 9.29 -12.80 -15.88
N GLU A 77 9.99 -13.88 -15.52
CA GLU A 77 11.24 -13.78 -14.75
C GLU A 77 12.35 -13.02 -15.49
N ARG A 78 12.22 -12.86 -16.81
CA ARG A 78 13.14 -12.05 -17.63
C ARG A 78 12.86 -10.56 -17.55
N ASP A 79 11.66 -10.18 -17.11
CA ASP A 79 11.32 -8.77 -16.96
C ASP A 79 12.16 -8.14 -15.85
N ARG A 80 12.38 -6.84 -15.96
CA ARG A 80 13.22 -6.09 -15.03
C ARG A 80 12.34 -5.24 -14.13
N LEU A 81 12.59 -5.25 -12.83
CA LEU A 81 12.04 -4.27 -11.90
C LEU A 81 13.19 -3.53 -11.23
N THR A 82 13.10 -2.21 -11.19
CA THR A 82 14.11 -1.35 -10.57
C THR A 82 13.44 -0.36 -9.63
N LEU A 83 14.02 -0.21 -8.44
CA LEU A 83 13.68 0.83 -7.48
C LEU A 83 14.72 1.95 -7.57
N THR A 84 14.30 3.14 -7.97
CA THR A 84 15.12 4.35 -7.91
C THR A 84 14.81 5.13 -6.64
N TRP A 85 15.85 5.41 -5.84
CA TRP A 85 15.78 6.20 -4.61
C TRP A 85 16.40 7.58 -4.84
N ALA A 86 15.61 8.64 -4.67
CA ALA A 86 16.02 9.99 -5.03
C ALA A 86 15.81 11.01 -3.91
N VAL A 87 16.69 12.02 -3.87
CA VAL A 87 16.62 13.17 -2.95
C VAL A 87 16.63 14.46 -3.78
N GLY A 88 15.61 15.31 -3.60
CA GLY A 88 15.48 16.54 -4.39
C GLY A 88 15.47 16.28 -5.90
N GLY A 89 14.84 15.17 -6.32
CA GLY A 89 14.78 14.73 -7.72
C GLY A 89 16.06 14.10 -8.28
N LYS A 90 17.15 14.03 -7.52
CA LYS A 90 18.40 13.39 -7.95
C LYS A 90 18.45 11.95 -7.45
N PRO A 91 18.57 10.95 -8.33
CA PRO A 91 18.82 9.57 -7.93
C PRO A 91 20.11 9.48 -7.12
N ILE A 92 20.03 8.86 -5.95
CA ILE A 92 21.18 8.57 -5.09
C ILE A 92 21.43 7.07 -4.93
N ALA A 93 20.45 6.24 -5.30
CA ALA A 93 20.60 4.79 -5.45
C ALA A 93 19.63 4.26 -6.51
N THR A 94 20.07 3.24 -7.24
CA THR A 94 19.25 2.46 -8.16
C THR A 94 19.39 1.00 -7.81
N VAL A 95 18.30 0.39 -7.36
CA VAL A 95 18.28 -0.94 -6.77
C VAL A 95 17.55 -1.91 -7.70
N PRO A 96 18.22 -2.92 -8.27
CA PRO A 96 17.53 -3.96 -9.01
C PRO A 96 16.68 -4.81 -8.05
N CYS A 97 15.55 -5.27 -8.55
CA CYS A 97 14.64 -6.16 -7.85
C CYS A 97 14.64 -7.53 -8.50
N VAL A 98 14.42 -8.56 -7.69
CA VAL A 98 14.34 -9.96 -8.10
C VAL A 98 12.90 -10.41 -7.98
N TRP A 99 12.38 -11.04 -9.03
CA TRP A 99 11.07 -11.70 -9.05
C TRP A 99 11.15 -13.07 -8.37
N ALA A 100 10.07 -13.46 -7.70
CA ALA A 100 9.91 -14.80 -7.14
C ALA A 100 8.72 -15.51 -7.82
N GLY A 101 8.89 -15.83 -9.10
CA GLY A 101 7.89 -16.48 -9.95
C GLY A 101 7.41 -15.62 -11.12
N ASP A 102 6.53 -16.18 -11.92
CA ASP A 102 5.96 -15.62 -13.15
C ASP A 102 4.41 -15.65 -13.15
N GLY A 103 3.81 -15.18 -14.24
CA GLY A 103 2.37 -15.27 -14.48
C GLY A 103 1.59 -14.00 -14.15
N ALA A 104 0.33 -14.17 -13.73
CA ALA A 104 -0.58 -13.04 -13.50
C ALA A 104 -0.19 -12.20 -12.27
N SER A 105 0.64 -12.73 -11.37
CA SER A 105 1.08 -12.05 -10.17
C SER A 105 2.41 -12.62 -9.68
N ALA A 106 3.41 -11.77 -9.48
CA ALA A 106 4.73 -12.17 -9.00
C ALA A 106 5.14 -11.35 -7.77
N PRO A 107 5.55 -12.00 -6.66
CA PRO A 107 6.27 -11.33 -5.58
C PRO A 107 7.61 -10.79 -6.08
N PHE A 108 8.10 -9.71 -5.48
CA PHE A 108 9.43 -9.18 -5.73
C PHE A 108 10.14 -8.75 -4.46
N THR A 109 11.47 -8.69 -4.52
CA THR A 109 12.32 -8.10 -3.47
C THR A 109 13.45 -7.28 -4.10
N CYS A 110 13.70 -6.08 -3.58
CA CYS A 110 14.77 -5.18 -3.96
C CYS A 110 15.69 -4.98 -2.76
N THR A 111 17.01 -5.13 -2.94
CA THR A 111 18.00 -4.95 -1.86
C THR A 111 19.16 -4.10 -2.36
N GLY A 112 19.31 -2.90 -1.79
CA GLY A 112 20.33 -1.93 -2.20
C GLY A 112 21.75 -2.33 -1.80
N ALA A 113 22.70 -2.20 -2.74
CA ALA A 113 24.12 -2.43 -2.47
C ALA A 113 24.82 -1.20 -1.85
N GLU A 114 24.20 -0.04 -1.90
CA GLU A 114 24.78 1.23 -1.42
C GLU A 114 24.39 1.52 0.02
N LEU A 115 25.31 2.15 0.75
CA LEU A 115 25.08 2.63 2.11
C LEU A 115 24.81 4.13 2.11
N LEU A 116 23.63 4.49 2.59
CA LEU A 116 23.12 5.86 2.60
C LEU A 116 23.04 6.39 4.03
N ASP A 117 23.19 7.70 4.20
CA ASP A 117 23.01 8.42 5.47
C ASP A 117 22.11 9.65 5.33
N VAL A 118 21.37 9.74 4.22
CA VAL A 118 20.44 10.84 3.96
C VAL A 118 19.15 10.64 4.74
N HIS A 119 18.57 11.75 5.22
CA HIS A 119 17.28 11.80 5.90
C HIS A 119 16.44 12.98 5.38
N GLY A 120 15.14 12.97 5.69
CA GLY A 120 14.16 13.92 5.17
C GLY A 120 13.36 13.37 3.98
N PRO A 121 12.77 14.25 3.15
CA PRO A 121 11.96 13.84 2.01
C PRO A 121 12.76 13.05 0.97
N VAL A 122 12.21 11.93 0.53
CA VAL A 122 12.77 11.08 -0.53
C VAL A 122 11.67 10.62 -1.49
N THR A 123 12.05 10.37 -2.73
CA THR A 123 11.15 9.77 -3.72
C THR A 123 11.63 8.37 -4.07
N ALA A 124 10.73 7.39 -3.94
CA ALA A 124 10.95 6.03 -4.39
C ALA A 124 10.12 5.77 -5.66
N THR A 125 10.79 5.43 -6.76
CA THR A 125 10.14 5.15 -8.06
C THR A 125 10.41 3.71 -8.47
N PHE A 126 9.36 2.94 -8.67
CA PHE A 126 9.46 1.60 -9.24
C PHE A 126 9.24 1.67 -10.75
N THR A 127 10.22 1.19 -11.50
CA THR A 127 10.19 1.11 -12.97
C THR A 127 10.20 -0.34 -13.39
N TYR A 128 9.21 -0.75 -14.17
CA TYR A 128 9.13 -2.05 -14.80
C TYR A 128 9.66 -1.98 -16.22
N GLY A 129 10.45 -2.96 -16.63
CA GLY A 129 10.92 -3.15 -17.99
C GLY A 129 10.50 -4.52 -18.51
N GLU A 130 9.79 -4.55 -19.62
CA GLU A 130 9.31 -5.77 -20.28
C GLU A 130 10.40 -6.29 -21.22
N ASP A 131 10.82 -7.55 -21.05
CA ASP A 131 11.90 -8.14 -21.87
C ASP A 131 11.46 -8.38 -23.32
N ALA A 132 10.19 -8.73 -23.52
CA ALA A 132 9.66 -9.14 -24.82
C ALA A 132 9.70 -8.04 -25.88
N ASP A 133 9.51 -6.79 -25.48
CA ASP A 133 9.49 -5.62 -26.39
C ASP A 133 10.49 -4.51 -25.99
N ASP A 134 11.35 -4.78 -25.00
CA ASP A 134 12.32 -3.83 -24.39
C ASP A 134 11.69 -2.49 -23.98
N SER A 135 10.39 -2.50 -23.64
CA SER A 135 9.70 -1.32 -23.16
C SER A 135 9.93 -1.10 -21.68
N THR A 136 9.85 0.17 -21.23
CA THR A 136 9.95 0.52 -19.82
C THR A 136 8.84 1.49 -19.43
N PHE A 137 8.29 1.33 -18.23
CA PHE A 137 7.29 2.23 -17.69
C PHE A 137 7.39 2.35 -16.17
N THR A 138 6.99 3.51 -15.65
CA THR A 138 6.85 3.71 -14.21
C THR A 138 5.64 2.93 -13.69
N MET A 139 5.89 1.97 -12.81
CA MET A 139 4.85 1.21 -12.12
C MET A 139 4.22 2.03 -11.00
N SER A 140 5.05 2.69 -10.18
CA SER A 140 4.58 3.56 -9.10
C SER A 140 5.64 4.58 -8.65
N THR A 141 5.17 5.67 -8.04
CA THR A 141 6.01 6.69 -7.40
C THR A 141 5.48 6.98 -6.01
N HIS A 142 6.39 7.02 -5.04
CA HIS A 142 6.11 7.12 -3.61
C HIS A 142 6.87 8.31 -3.03
N GLN A 143 6.15 9.20 -2.35
CA GLN A 143 6.72 10.35 -1.63
C GLN A 143 6.86 10.00 -0.15
N LEU A 144 8.08 9.67 0.26
CA LEU A 144 8.37 9.15 1.58
C LEU A 144 9.15 10.17 2.41
N THR A 145 9.17 9.97 3.72
CA THR A 145 10.08 10.68 4.62
C THR A 145 11.00 9.68 5.31
N VAL A 146 12.30 9.87 5.22
CA VAL A 146 13.29 9.13 6.01
C VAL A 146 13.52 9.86 7.33
N GLY A 147 13.07 9.25 8.42
CA GLY A 147 13.30 9.75 9.77
C GLY A 147 14.68 9.34 10.28
N ARG A 148 15.21 10.15 11.18
CA ARG A 148 16.43 9.85 11.92
C ARG A 148 16.12 9.66 13.41
N PHE A 149 16.42 8.48 13.91
CA PHE A 149 16.14 8.06 15.29
C PHE A 149 17.44 7.90 16.04
N TRP A 150 17.47 8.21 17.33
CA TRP A 150 18.69 8.13 18.11
C TRP A 150 18.72 6.84 18.91
N ASN A 151 19.87 6.18 18.86
CA ASN A 151 20.18 5.05 19.71
C ASN A 151 21.46 5.36 20.48
N TRP A 152 21.69 4.64 21.56
CA TRP A 152 22.85 4.83 22.43
C TRP A 152 23.65 3.54 22.54
N PHE A 153 24.89 3.70 22.99
CA PHE A 153 25.76 2.60 23.35
C PHE A 153 26.60 3.04 24.55
N GLU A 154 27.09 2.09 25.33
CA GLU A 154 28.03 2.34 26.41
C GLU A 154 29.33 1.61 26.13
N ARG A 155 30.45 2.32 26.28
CA ARG A 155 31.79 1.78 26.10
C ARG A 155 32.74 2.39 27.11
N ASN A 156 33.44 1.56 27.87
CA ASN A 156 34.37 1.98 28.92
C ASN A 156 33.75 2.99 29.92
N GLY A 157 32.49 2.75 30.32
CA GLY A 157 31.74 3.64 31.21
C GLY A 157 31.38 5.00 30.61
N LYS A 158 31.60 5.19 29.30
CA LYS A 158 31.19 6.40 28.57
C LYS A 158 30.03 6.07 27.65
N ARG A 159 29.03 6.95 27.67
CA ARG A 159 27.86 6.87 26.80
C ARG A 159 28.14 7.56 25.47
N GLY A 160 27.78 6.89 24.38
CA GLY A 160 27.75 7.42 23.03
C GLY A 160 26.37 7.30 22.40
N TYR A 161 26.16 8.01 21.31
CA TYR A 161 24.90 7.99 20.55
C TYR A 161 25.20 7.83 19.06
N TYR A 162 24.30 7.15 18.35
CA TYR A 162 24.34 7.02 16.90
C TYR A 162 22.92 7.13 16.32
N ALA A 163 22.84 7.57 15.08
CA ALA A 163 21.58 7.66 14.35
C ALA A 163 21.22 6.30 13.74
N LYS A 164 19.95 5.90 13.82
CA LYS A 164 19.33 4.90 12.95
C LYS A 164 18.37 5.60 12.01
N TYR A 165 18.14 5.02 10.84
CA TYR A 165 17.26 5.59 9.82
C TYR A 165 16.11 4.63 9.54
N GLN A 166 14.91 5.17 9.34
CA GLN A 166 13.75 4.38 8.91
C GLN A 166 12.80 5.26 8.08
N VAL A 167 12.03 4.65 7.18
CA VAL A 167 10.88 5.33 6.56
C VAL A 167 9.84 5.64 7.63
N VAL A 168 9.34 6.87 7.65
CA VAL A 168 8.23 7.32 8.50
C VAL A 168 6.92 7.01 7.77
N PRO A 169 6.10 6.05 8.23
CA PRO A 169 4.98 5.53 7.45
C PRO A 169 3.63 6.05 7.96
N LEU A 170 3.55 7.33 8.33
CA LEU A 170 2.36 7.88 9.01
C LEU A 170 1.14 7.98 8.09
N GLU A 171 1.36 8.12 6.79
CA GLU A 171 0.33 8.08 5.76
C GLU A 171 -0.34 6.70 5.62
N LEU A 172 0.32 5.63 6.10
CA LEU A 172 -0.25 4.29 6.09
C LEU A 172 -1.41 4.12 7.09
N LEU A 173 -1.47 4.95 8.14
CA LEU A 173 -2.51 4.85 9.19
C LEU A 173 -3.95 5.01 8.65
N THR A 174 -4.09 5.66 7.49
CA THR A 174 -5.36 5.96 6.83
C THR A 174 -5.56 5.22 5.51
N SER A 175 -4.72 4.21 5.25
CA SER A 175 -4.85 3.36 4.06
C SER A 175 -5.44 2.02 4.47
N ALA A 176 -6.32 1.44 3.66
CA ALA A 176 -6.80 0.07 3.79
C ALA A 176 -7.47 -0.40 2.49
N VAL A 177 -7.50 -1.72 2.30
CA VAL A 177 -8.25 -2.36 1.21
C VAL A 177 -9.03 -3.55 1.72
N LEU A 178 -10.14 -3.85 1.05
CA LEU A 178 -10.83 -5.15 1.14
C LEU A 178 -10.54 -5.97 -0.11
N THR A 179 -10.28 -7.25 0.06
CA THR A 179 -10.16 -8.20 -1.05
C THR A 179 -11.29 -9.21 -0.99
N HIS A 180 -11.99 -9.38 -2.11
CA HIS A 180 -12.95 -10.46 -2.32
C HIS A 180 -12.21 -11.74 -2.69
N GLY A 181 -12.36 -12.78 -1.87
CA GLY A 181 -11.61 -14.02 -1.96
C GLY A 181 -10.51 -14.06 -0.91
N ALA A 182 -10.66 -14.97 0.05
CA ALA A 182 -9.66 -15.31 1.04
C ALA A 182 -8.90 -16.59 0.64
N TYR A 183 -7.72 -16.80 1.20
CA TYR A 183 -6.94 -18.03 0.94
C TYR A 183 -7.71 -19.31 1.32
N SER A 184 -8.47 -19.26 2.41
CA SER A 184 -9.28 -20.33 2.99
C SER A 184 -10.65 -20.48 2.32
N ASP A 185 -11.17 -19.39 1.74
CA ASP A 185 -12.54 -19.34 1.21
C ASP A 185 -12.66 -18.36 0.02
N PRO A 186 -13.06 -18.83 -1.17
CA PRO A 186 -13.26 -17.96 -2.34
C PRO A 186 -14.33 -16.88 -2.15
N ARG A 187 -15.25 -17.06 -1.19
CA ARG A 187 -16.27 -16.08 -0.79
C ARG A 187 -15.89 -15.25 0.42
N GLY A 188 -14.75 -15.56 1.06
CA GLY A 188 -14.23 -14.79 2.19
C GLY A 188 -13.88 -13.35 1.81
N VAL A 189 -13.88 -12.48 2.81
CA VAL A 189 -13.45 -11.09 2.68
C VAL A 189 -12.23 -10.89 3.56
N GLU A 190 -11.14 -10.39 2.98
CA GLU A 190 -9.94 -10.04 3.74
C GLU A 190 -9.78 -8.53 3.83
N LEU A 191 -9.48 -8.04 5.02
CA LEU A 191 -9.07 -6.66 5.25
C LEU A 191 -7.55 -6.60 5.30
N HIS A 192 -6.93 -5.77 4.46
CA HIS A 192 -5.48 -5.57 4.43
C HIS A 192 -5.09 -4.12 4.61
N GLY A 193 -3.86 -3.94 5.08
CA GLY A 193 -3.15 -2.69 4.92
C GLY A 193 -3.60 -1.59 5.86
N TRP A 194 -4.25 -1.90 7.00
CA TRP A 194 -4.46 -0.93 8.08
C TRP A 194 -3.30 -0.98 9.07
N TRP A 195 -2.98 0.17 9.67
CA TRP A 195 -1.76 0.32 10.46
C TRP A 195 -2.02 0.95 11.83
N SER A 196 -1.22 0.55 12.82
CA SER A 196 -1.19 1.13 14.17
C SER A 196 0.22 1.51 14.56
N ALA A 197 0.36 2.68 15.18
CA ALA A 197 1.58 3.24 15.74
C ALA A 197 1.75 2.94 17.24
N ASP A 198 0.89 2.10 17.84
CA ASP A 198 0.80 1.84 19.29
C ASP A 198 1.90 0.91 19.84
N GLY A 199 3.14 1.07 19.37
CA GLY A 199 4.32 0.55 20.07
C GLY A 199 4.49 -0.98 20.07
N GLY A 200 3.91 -1.68 19.10
CA GLY A 200 4.22 -3.10 18.85
C GLY A 200 3.32 -4.13 19.49
N VAL A 201 2.33 -3.72 20.28
CA VAL A 201 1.33 -4.64 20.80
C VAL A 201 0.28 -4.86 19.71
N THR A 202 0.06 -6.12 19.31
CA THR A 202 -1.11 -6.45 18.51
C THR A 202 -2.33 -6.06 19.33
N PRO A 203 -3.20 -5.16 18.85
CA PRO A 203 -4.34 -4.74 19.62
C PRO A 203 -5.16 -5.97 19.99
N ASN A 204 -5.61 -6.02 21.24
CA ASN A 204 -6.53 -7.06 21.70
C ASN A 204 -7.91 -6.80 21.09
N VAL A 205 -8.03 -7.11 19.81
CA VAL A 205 -9.24 -6.85 19.05
C VAL A 205 -10.33 -7.75 19.59
N SER A 206 -11.42 -7.14 20.06
CA SER A 206 -12.55 -7.86 20.62
C SER A 206 -13.69 -8.04 19.64
N ALA A 207 -13.85 -7.13 18.68
CA ALA A 207 -14.89 -7.21 17.64
C ALA A 207 -14.67 -6.18 16.53
N LEU A 208 -15.25 -6.46 15.36
CA LEU A 208 -15.54 -5.46 14.35
C LEU A 208 -17.05 -5.17 14.34
N ARG A 209 -17.46 -4.00 14.82
CA ARG A 209 -18.87 -3.62 14.95
C ARG A 209 -19.33 -2.87 13.72
N CYS A 210 -20.21 -3.47 12.94
CA CYS A 210 -20.67 -2.90 11.69
C CYS A 210 -22.10 -2.35 11.75
N THR A 211 -22.32 -1.31 10.96
CA THR A 211 -23.65 -0.79 10.62
C THR A 211 -23.77 -0.67 9.11
N VAL A 212 -24.99 -0.87 8.60
CA VAL A 212 -25.38 -0.69 7.21
C VAL A 212 -26.49 0.34 7.17
N ASP A 213 -26.23 1.48 6.53
CA ASP A 213 -27.11 2.65 6.52
C ASP A 213 -27.58 3.04 7.94
N GLY A 214 -26.66 2.96 8.90
CA GLY A 214 -26.89 3.25 10.32
C GLY A 214 -27.60 2.16 11.12
N LYS A 215 -28.03 1.06 10.49
CA LYS A 215 -28.63 -0.10 11.18
C LYS A 215 -27.54 -1.10 11.54
N ARG A 216 -27.55 -1.59 12.78
CA ARG A 216 -26.55 -2.56 13.25
C ARG A 216 -26.74 -3.92 12.59
N VAL A 217 -25.63 -4.53 12.19
CA VAL A 217 -25.55 -5.96 11.85
C VAL A 217 -24.83 -6.71 12.97
N THR A 218 -24.82 -8.04 12.89
CA THR A 218 -24.07 -8.88 13.84
C THR A 218 -22.61 -8.43 13.92
N ASP A 219 -22.06 -8.36 15.13
CA ASP A 219 -20.66 -8.05 15.34
C ASP A 219 -19.81 -9.14 14.67
N LEU A 220 -18.81 -8.74 13.88
CA LEU A 220 -17.97 -9.67 13.16
C LEU A 220 -16.77 -10.04 14.01
N GLU A 221 -16.52 -11.33 14.15
CA GLU A 221 -15.25 -11.85 14.64
C GLU A 221 -14.15 -11.63 13.60
N THR A 222 -12.95 -11.40 14.11
CA THR A 222 -11.81 -11.07 13.28
C THR A 222 -10.61 -11.87 13.73
N SER A 223 -10.01 -12.64 12.82
CA SER A 223 -8.70 -13.22 13.05
C SER A 223 -7.65 -12.31 12.42
N TYR A 224 -7.23 -11.28 13.17
CA TYR A 224 -6.15 -10.43 12.71
C TYR A 224 -4.81 -11.09 12.98
N GLY A 225 -4.05 -11.33 11.91
CA GLY A 225 -2.62 -11.54 12.00
C GLY A 225 -1.90 -10.19 11.99
N SER A 226 -0.84 -10.07 12.78
CA SER A 226 0.17 -9.03 12.50
C SER A 226 1.05 -9.53 11.36
N GLY A 227 0.99 -8.86 10.21
CA GLY A 227 1.76 -9.27 9.04
C GLY A 227 3.20 -8.75 9.09
N HIS A 228 3.38 -7.45 9.36
CA HIS A 228 4.66 -6.75 9.22
C HIS A 228 4.80 -5.55 10.17
N ALA A 229 6.02 -5.24 10.58
CA ALA A 229 6.34 -4.07 11.40
C ALA A 229 7.42 -3.20 10.75
N ILE A 230 7.18 -1.91 10.68
CA ILE A 230 8.19 -0.89 10.41
C ILE A 230 8.61 -0.34 11.76
N GLU A 231 9.86 -0.56 12.11
CA GLU A 231 10.39 -0.19 13.41
C GLU A 231 11.38 0.95 13.27
N GLY A 232 11.03 2.10 13.84
CA GLY A 232 11.96 3.16 14.20
C GLY A 232 12.28 3.03 15.69
N TYR A 233 13.57 3.05 16.04
CA TYR A 233 14.01 2.95 17.43
C TYR A 233 14.56 4.29 17.90
N ASP A 234 13.82 5.06 18.71
CA ASP A 234 14.36 6.15 19.53
C ASP A 234 14.62 5.61 20.96
N TRP A 235 15.77 4.96 21.14
CA TRP A 235 16.25 4.61 22.46
C TRP A 235 16.83 5.86 23.10
N ARG A 236 15.96 6.59 23.80
CA ARG A 236 16.42 7.40 24.93
C ARG A 236 16.78 6.45 26.06
N ASP A 237 17.72 6.86 26.90
CA ASP A 237 18.16 6.13 28.11
C ASP A 237 16.99 5.37 28.75
N PRO A 238 17.11 4.08 29.13
CA PRO A 238 16.04 3.36 29.83
C PRO A 238 15.54 4.06 31.12
N GLN A 239 16.32 4.97 31.71
CA GLN A 239 15.87 5.86 32.80
C GLN A 239 14.93 6.99 32.33
N GLN A 240 14.82 7.21 31.03
CA GLN A 240 13.99 8.21 30.35
C GLN A 240 13.16 7.55 29.23
N ASN A 241 12.30 6.59 29.57
CA ASN A 241 11.27 5.98 28.72
C ASN A 241 11.61 5.84 27.22
N ALA A 242 11.93 4.61 26.81
CA ALA A 242 12.07 4.28 25.39
C ALA A 242 10.84 4.74 24.58
N ARG A 243 11.09 5.46 23.48
CA ARG A 243 10.06 5.74 22.48
C ARG A 243 10.39 4.87 21.27
N VAL A 244 9.71 3.74 21.13
CA VAL A 244 9.77 2.96 19.90
C VAL A 244 8.58 3.39 19.05
N PRO A 245 8.72 4.32 18.10
CA PRO A 245 7.72 4.50 17.07
C PRO A 245 7.73 3.27 16.16
N GLN A 246 6.88 2.31 16.51
CA GLN A 246 6.64 1.11 15.73
C GLN A 246 5.30 1.22 15.03
N VAL A 247 5.32 1.11 13.70
CA VAL A 247 4.11 1.10 12.89
C VAL A 247 3.93 -0.30 12.32
N ARG A 248 2.88 -1.00 12.77
CA ARG A 248 2.58 -2.37 12.33
C ARG A 248 1.45 -2.37 11.33
N SER A 249 1.62 -3.18 10.28
CA SER A 249 0.57 -3.54 9.34
C SER A 249 -0.19 -4.73 9.89
N PHE A 250 -1.50 -4.62 9.84
CA PHE A 250 -2.42 -5.67 10.19
C PHE A 250 -3.26 -6.03 8.98
N GLY A 251 -3.58 -7.31 8.90
CA GLY A 251 -4.49 -7.84 7.91
C GLY A 251 -5.04 -9.18 8.38
N GLY A 252 -6.17 -9.56 7.82
CA GLY A 252 -6.80 -10.82 8.21
C GLY A 252 -8.11 -11.04 7.49
N GLU A 253 -8.54 -12.30 7.56
CA GLU A 253 -9.87 -12.69 7.15
C GLU A 253 -10.90 -12.17 8.16
N LEU A 254 -11.98 -11.60 7.63
CA LEU A 254 -13.17 -11.29 8.39
C LEU A 254 -14.00 -12.57 8.47
N GLN A 255 -13.75 -13.36 9.52
CA GLN A 255 -14.15 -14.78 9.62
C GLN A 255 -15.63 -15.06 9.51
N GLN A 256 -16.50 -14.05 9.59
CA GLN A 256 -17.96 -14.21 9.47
C GLN A 256 -18.52 -13.41 8.29
N LEU A 257 -17.68 -12.75 7.50
CA LEU A 257 -18.11 -11.91 6.39
C LEU A 257 -17.87 -12.60 5.06
N LYS A 258 -18.94 -12.76 4.28
CA LYS A 258 -18.90 -13.32 2.92
C LYS A 258 -19.36 -12.29 1.91
N TRP A 259 -18.72 -12.26 0.74
CA TRP A 259 -19.18 -11.41 -0.37
C TRP A 259 -20.19 -12.14 -1.27
N GLY A 260 -21.02 -11.37 -1.97
CA GLY A 260 -22.11 -11.88 -2.81
C GLY A 260 -23.39 -12.27 -2.05
N PRO A 261 -24.40 -12.83 -2.75
CA PRO A 261 -25.70 -13.21 -2.17
C PRO A 261 -25.58 -14.43 -1.25
N ARG A 262 -26.39 -14.53 -0.20
CA ARG A 262 -26.41 -15.73 0.64
C ARG A 262 -26.59 -17.01 -0.19
N ASP A 263 -25.77 -18.02 0.14
CA ASP A 263 -25.94 -19.35 -0.43
C ASP A 263 -27.21 -19.98 0.16
N PRO A 264 -28.21 -20.36 -0.67
CA PRO A 264 -29.48 -20.92 -0.19
C PRO A 264 -29.30 -22.24 0.55
N ASP A 265 -28.24 -22.99 0.26
CA ASP A 265 -27.97 -24.29 0.88
C ASP A 265 -27.12 -24.16 2.16
N HIS A 266 -26.75 -22.94 2.54
CA HIS A 266 -25.95 -22.70 3.73
C HIS A 266 -26.77 -22.89 5.02
N VAL A 267 -26.39 -23.89 5.81
CA VAL A 267 -26.96 -24.17 7.12
C VAL A 267 -26.11 -23.51 8.21
N ASP A 268 -26.70 -22.59 8.95
CA ASP A 268 -26.07 -22.01 10.15
C ASP A 268 -25.99 -23.10 11.24
N TYR A 269 -24.78 -23.39 11.72
CA TYR A 269 -24.58 -24.39 12.75
C TYR A 269 -24.91 -23.83 14.15
N PRO A 270 -25.70 -24.54 14.98
CA PRO A 270 -25.96 -24.12 16.35
C PRO A 270 -24.67 -23.94 17.14
N GLY A 271 -24.53 -22.79 17.81
CA GLY A 271 -23.35 -22.47 18.64
C GLY A 271 -22.19 -21.82 17.88
N VAL A 272 -22.31 -21.62 16.56
CA VAL A 272 -21.40 -20.79 15.76
C VAL A 272 -22.11 -19.49 15.43
N ALA A 273 -21.39 -18.37 15.50
CA ALA A 273 -21.95 -17.08 15.10
C ALA A 273 -22.30 -17.09 13.60
N PRO A 274 -23.48 -16.56 13.21
CA PRO A 274 -23.98 -16.68 11.85
C PRO A 274 -23.14 -15.86 10.88
N TRP A 275 -23.11 -16.32 9.62
CA TRP A 275 -22.45 -15.60 8.55
C TRP A 275 -23.23 -14.35 8.17
N VAL A 276 -22.49 -13.29 7.85
CA VAL A 276 -23.00 -12.05 7.29
C VAL A 276 -22.61 -12.00 5.82
N TYR A 277 -23.62 -12.01 4.94
CA TYR A 277 -23.42 -11.89 3.50
C TYR A 277 -23.60 -10.45 3.06
N LEU A 278 -22.60 -9.90 2.35
CA LEU A 278 -22.67 -8.54 1.82
C LEU A 278 -23.87 -8.35 0.88
N GLY A 279 -24.25 -9.37 0.11
CA GLY A 279 -25.41 -9.31 -0.79
C GLY A 279 -26.77 -9.15 -0.10
N ASP A 280 -26.88 -9.58 1.17
CA ASP A 280 -28.11 -9.42 1.96
C ASP A 280 -28.21 -8.02 2.58
N HIS A 281 -27.12 -7.26 2.51
CA HIS A 281 -26.93 -5.99 3.19
C HIS A 281 -26.27 -4.94 2.26
N PRO A 282 -26.87 -4.62 1.10
CA PRO A 282 -26.39 -3.54 0.25
C PRO A 282 -26.54 -2.20 0.97
N GLY A 283 -25.68 -1.23 0.66
CA GLY A 283 -25.72 0.11 1.26
C GLY A 283 -24.38 0.58 1.82
N ARG A 284 -24.40 1.58 2.69
CA ARG A 284 -23.20 2.19 3.27
C ARG A 284 -22.81 1.48 4.56
N TRP A 285 -21.65 0.85 4.53
CA TRP A 285 -21.05 0.17 5.66
C TRP A 285 -20.15 1.09 6.46
N SER A 286 -20.27 1.02 7.78
CA SER A 286 -19.34 1.63 8.73
C SER A 286 -19.03 0.61 9.82
N CYS A 287 -17.78 0.18 9.90
CA CYS A 287 -17.31 -0.86 10.80
C CYS A 287 -16.24 -0.34 11.75
N ASP A 288 -16.55 -0.29 13.04
CA ASP A 288 -15.58 0.08 14.08
C ASP A 288 -14.79 -1.14 14.52
N LEU A 289 -13.50 -1.12 14.24
CA LEU A 289 -12.54 -2.05 14.85
C LEU A 289 -12.35 -1.66 16.30
N ARG A 290 -12.62 -2.59 17.22
CA ARG A 290 -12.57 -2.31 18.66
C ARG A 290 -11.50 -3.14 19.35
N ALA A 291 -10.73 -2.47 20.20
CA ALA A 291 -9.80 -3.08 21.14
C ALA A 291 -10.07 -2.51 22.54
N ASP A 292 -10.08 -3.38 23.55
CA ASP A 292 -10.33 -3.00 24.96
C ASP A 292 -11.57 -2.11 25.13
N GLY A 293 -12.64 -2.45 24.40
CA GLY A 293 -13.91 -1.75 24.45
C GLY A 293 -13.94 -0.39 23.75
N LYS A 294 -12.87 0.06 23.09
CA LYS A 294 -12.77 1.35 22.37
C LYS A 294 -12.57 1.14 20.87
N ALA A 295 -13.11 2.05 20.06
CA ALA A 295 -12.82 2.06 18.63
C ALA A 295 -11.39 2.54 18.40
N VAL A 296 -10.60 1.72 17.70
CA VAL A 296 -9.22 2.02 17.31
C VAL A 296 -9.13 2.40 15.84
N ARG A 297 -10.02 1.87 14.98
CA ARG A 297 -10.19 2.28 13.58
C ARG A 297 -11.65 2.19 13.17
N THR A 298 -12.05 3.00 12.20
CA THR A 298 -13.36 2.89 11.55
C THR A 298 -13.16 2.71 10.06
N PHE A 299 -13.71 1.64 9.52
CA PHE A 299 -13.67 1.31 8.10
C PHE A 299 -14.99 1.68 7.45
N GLN A 300 -14.96 2.45 6.36
CA GLN A 300 -16.15 2.83 5.60
C GLN A 300 -16.04 2.42 4.15
N PHE A 301 -17.13 1.85 3.63
CA PHE A 301 -17.24 1.40 2.25
C PHE A 301 -18.71 1.28 1.84
N THR A 302 -18.97 1.10 0.55
CA THR A 302 -20.34 0.89 0.03
C THR A 302 -20.41 -0.47 -0.63
N VAL A 303 -21.52 -1.18 -0.41
CA VAL A 303 -21.79 -2.47 -1.03
C VAL A 303 -22.93 -2.33 -2.03
N GLY A 304 -22.70 -2.83 -3.25
CA GLY A 304 -23.67 -2.85 -4.34
C GLY A 304 -24.71 -3.95 -4.17
N ALA A 305 -25.74 -3.92 -5.03
CA ALA A 305 -26.80 -4.93 -5.04
C ALA A 305 -26.31 -6.34 -5.41
N ASP A 306 -25.13 -6.45 -6.02
CA ASP A 306 -24.46 -7.71 -6.34
C ASP A 306 -23.67 -8.31 -5.14
N GLY A 307 -23.70 -7.63 -4.00
CA GLY A 307 -22.97 -8.03 -2.80
C GLY A 307 -21.46 -7.83 -2.90
N ARG A 308 -20.98 -6.99 -3.83
CA ARG A 308 -19.58 -6.58 -3.93
C ARG A 308 -19.38 -5.19 -3.33
N VAL A 309 -18.20 -4.96 -2.77
CA VAL A 309 -17.77 -3.62 -2.37
C VAL A 309 -17.58 -2.78 -3.64
N ALA A 310 -18.24 -1.62 -3.70
CA ALA A 310 -18.16 -0.69 -4.81
C ALA A 310 -16.78 -0.02 -4.87
N PRO A 311 -16.23 0.26 -6.07
CA PRO A 311 -14.94 0.91 -6.22
C PRO A 311 -14.85 2.24 -5.46
N HIS A 312 -13.69 2.49 -4.86
CA HIS A 312 -13.40 3.77 -4.20
C HIS A 312 -13.28 4.92 -5.21
N ALA A 313 -13.47 6.16 -4.75
CA ALA A 313 -13.27 7.36 -5.57
C ALA A 313 -11.85 7.42 -6.18
N GLU A 314 -10.82 7.03 -5.40
CA GLU A 314 -9.45 6.89 -5.90
C GLU A 314 -9.33 5.91 -7.06
N GLN A 315 -10.06 4.78 -7.01
CA GLN A 315 -10.05 3.78 -8.09
C GLN A 315 -10.75 4.31 -9.33
N ALA A 316 -11.87 5.02 -9.16
CA ALA A 316 -12.53 5.74 -10.25
C ALA A 316 -11.63 6.84 -10.85
N ALA A 317 -10.76 7.45 -10.05
CA ALA A 317 -9.75 8.42 -10.47
C ALA A 317 -8.45 7.76 -11.02
N GLY A 318 -8.41 6.44 -11.16
CA GLY A 318 -7.33 5.69 -11.81
C GLY A 318 -6.36 4.98 -10.87
N LEU A 319 -6.65 4.88 -9.57
CA LEU A 319 -5.91 3.98 -8.68
C LEU A 319 -6.21 2.55 -9.11
N ALA A 320 -5.19 1.87 -9.57
CA ALA A 320 -5.31 0.50 -10.03
C ALA A 320 -4.87 -0.45 -8.90
N LEU A 321 -5.72 -1.41 -8.59
CA LEU A 321 -5.52 -2.45 -7.58
C LEU A 321 -5.66 -3.83 -8.24
N PRO A 322 -5.16 -4.90 -7.62
CA PRO A 322 -5.44 -6.26 -8.07
C PRO A 322 -6.93 -6.54 -8.22
N SER A 323 -7.28 -7.49 -9.10
CA SER A 323 -8.67 -7.91 -9.28
C SER A 323 -9.28 -8.38 -7.96
N GLY A 324 -10.52 -7.97 -7.68
CA GLY A 324 -11.21 -8.28 -6.43
C GLY A 324 -10.82 -7.40 -5.24
N THR A 325 -9.81 -6.53 -5.36
CA THR A 325 -9.38 -5.61 -4.31
C THR A 325 -9.98 -4.22 -4.48
N VAL A 326 -10.49 -3.67 -3.38
CA VAL A 326 -11.17 -2.39 -3.34
C VAL A 326 -10.59 -1.55 -2.21
N MET A 327 -10.19 -0.32 -2.50
CA MET A 327 -9.77 0.61 -1.45
C MET A 327 -10.98 0.97 -0.60
N ILE A 328 -10.77 1.11 0.70
CA ILE A 328 -11.81 1.54 1.63
C ILE A 328 -11.29 2.70 2.48
N ASP A 329 -12.22 3.47 3.03
CA ASP A 329 -11.87 4.55 3.94
C ASP A 329 -11.45 3.97 5.29
N ALA A 330 -10.23 4.26 5.74
CA ALA A 330 -9.75 3.91 7.07
C ALA A 330 -9.58 5.19 7.90
N LEU A 331 -10.52 5.41 8.79
CA LEU A 331 -10.54 6.58 9.67
C LEU A 331 -9.87 6.24 11.01
N VAL A 332 -9.16 7.23 11.54
CA VAL A 332 -8.58 7.21 12.89
C VAL A 332 -9.53 7.94 13.84
N PRO A 333 -10.26 7.23 14.72
CA PRO A 333 -11.13 7.87 15.70
C PRO A 333 -10.34 8.75 16.66
N ASP A 334 -10.98 9.79 17.20
CA ASP A 334 -10.41 10.65 18.24
C ASP A 334 -9.99 9.86 19.50
N SER A 335 -10.64 8.72 19.76
CA SER A 335 -10.34 7.79 20.84
C SER A 335 -9.17 6.85 20.58
N ALA A 336 -8.59 6.85 19.37
CA ALA A 336 -7.54 5.91 19.01
C ALA A 336 -6.28 6.11 19.88
N PRO A 337 -5.64 5.02 20.33
CA PRO A 337 -4.46 5.11 21.19
C PRO A 337 -3.21 5.60 20.46
N ASP A 338 -3.17 5.62 19.13
CA ASP A 338 -1.96 5.86 18.33
C ASP A 338 -1.14 7.08 18.74
N PRO A 339 0.04 6.90 19.34
CA PRO A 339 0.82 8.01 19.88
C PRO A 339 1.39 8.94 18.80
N TYR A 340 1.45 8.50 17.54
CA TYR A 340 2.01 9.23 16.42
C TYR A 340 0.98 9.38 15.30
N ILE A 341 0.57 10.62 15.04
CA ILE A 341 -0.38 10.97 14.00
C ILE A 341 0.07 12.29 13.39
N ASP A 342 0.32 12.28 12.08
CA ASP A 342 0.57 13.47 11.29
C ASP A 342 -0.53 13.62 10.23
N PRO A 343 -1.52 14.51 10.45
CA PRO A 343 -2.57 14.77 9.48
C PRO A 343 -2.04 15.25 8.13
N ALA A 344 -0.88 15.91 8.08
CA ALA A 344 -0.30 16.37 6.82
C ALA A 344 0.15 15.19 5.96
N ALA A 345 0.71 14.13 6.57
CA ALA A 345 1.10 12.91 5.87
C ALA A 345 -0.11 12.22 5.21
N SER A 346 -1.20 12.01 5.96
CA SER A 346 -2.44 11.44 5.41
C SER A 346 -3.11 12.32 4.34
N ARG A 347 -2.95 13.66 4.41
CA ARG A 347 -3.45 14.55 3.34
C ARG A 347 -2.61 14.47 2.08
N ALA A 348 -1.30 14.22 2.20
CA ALA A 348 -0.39 14.18 1.08
C ALA A 348 -0.51 12.89 0.25
N GLY A 349 -0.87 11.77 0.88
CA GLY A 349 -1.05 10.51 0.19
C GLY A 349 -1.49 9.35 1.07
N GLY A 350 -1.57 8.17 0.46
CA GLY A 350 -1.78 6.87 1.11
C GLY A 350 -0.80 5.83 0.59
N PHE A 351 -0.88 4.58 1.05
CA PHE A 351 -0.14 3.44 0.50
C PHE A 351 1.35 3.74 0.19
N TRP A 352 2.12 4.11 1.21
CA TRP A 352 3.53 4.50 1.11
C TRP A 352 3.73 5.79 0.33
N GLY A 353 2.99 6.83 0.69
CA GLY A 353 3.16 8.17 0.13
C GLY A 353 2.80 8.29 -1.35
N GLN A 354 1.97 7.38 -1.87
CA GLN A 354 1.36 7.54 -3.18
C GLN A 354 0.38 8.72 -3.11
N PRO A 355 0.51 9.74 -3.99
CA PRO A 355 -0.40 10.87 -3.99
C PRO A 355 -1.85 10.44 -4.24
N TRP A 356 -2.79 11.11 -3.57
CA TRP A 356 -4.21 10.95 -3.86
C TRP A 356 -4.53 11.44 -5.28
N ARG A 357 -5.36 10.68 -5.98
CA ARG A 357 -5.84 11.00 -7.33
C ARG A 357 -7.10 11.83 -7.27
N ASP A 358 -7.93 11.58 -6.27
CA ASP A 358 -9.09 12.38 -5.91
C ASP A 358 -8.70 13.41 -4.84
N ALA A 359 -8.95 14.68 -5.14
CA ALA A 359 -8.55 15.79 -4.27
C ALA A 359 -9.33 15.82 -2.93
N ALA A 360 -10.47 15.12 -2.83
CA ALA A 360 -11.28 15.07 -1.62
C ALA A 360 -10.87 13.96 -0.66
N THR A 361 -10.20 12.91 -1.13
CA THR A 361 -9.89 11.70 -0.36
C THR A 361 -8.94 11.99 0.81
N GLY A 362 -7.76 12.57 0.55
CA GLY A 362 -6.79 12.89 1.60
C GLY A 362 -7.35 13.77 2.74
N PRO A 363 -7.99 14.91 2.43
CA PRO A 363 -8.64 15.75 3.44
C PRO A 363 -9.68 15.01 4.29
N ARG A 364 -10.45 14.09 3.70
CA ARG A 364 -11.50 13.32 4.39
C ARG A 364 -10.93 12.27 5.34
N LEU A 365 -9.84 11.61 4.95
CA LEU A 365 -9.21 10.54 5.72
C LEU A 365 -8.25 11.06 6.79
N ALA A 366 -7.73 12.26 6.61
CA ALA A 366 -6.78 12.86 7.53
C ALA A 366 -7.35 12.99 8.96
N PRO A 367 -6.61 12.50 9.98
CA PRO A 367 -7.03 12.67 11.36
C PRO A 367 -7.14 14.14 11.73
N LYS A 368 -8.11 14.49 12.58
CA LYS A 368 -8.31 15.89 13.00
C LYS A 368 -7.24 16.36 13.98
N ARG A 369 -6.67 15.45 14.76
CA ARG A 369 -5.68 15.74 15.80
C ARG A 369 -4.28 15.45 15.30
N SER A 370 -3.37 16.39 15.47
CA SER A 370 -1.94 16.15 15.37
C SER A 370 -1.42 15.62 16.70
N ARG A 371 -0.54 14.63 16.66
CA ARG A 371 0.28 14.19 17.80
C ARG A 371 1.76 14.47 17.49
N PRO A 372 2.67 14.38 18.48
CA PRO A 372 4.07 14.73 18.28
C PRO A 372 4.66 14.05 17.03
N GLY A 373 5.50 14.80 16.32
CA GLY A 373 6.20 14.31 15.13
C GLY A 373 7.06 13.07 15.44
N PHE A 374 7.24 12.24 14.41
CA PHE A 374 7.92 10.95 14.48
C PHE A 374 9.44 11.07 14.71
N GLU A 375 10.06 12.21 14.39
CA GLU A 375 11.50 12.45 14.55
C GLU A 375 11.85 13.05 15.92
N ALA A 376 12.83 12.44 16.60
CA ALA A 376 13.32 12.88 17.89
C ALA A 376 14.44 13.92 17.75
N ALA A 377 14.41 14.96 18.59
CA ALA A 377 15.55 15.85 18.76
C ALA A 377 16.79 15.07 19.23
N PRO A 378 18.01 15.46 18.78
CA PRO A 378 19.24 14.81 19.21
C PRO A 378 19.41 14.90 20.73
N PRO A 379 19.88 13.82 21.40
CA PRO A 379 20.16 13.88 22.83
C PRO A 379 21.32 14.83 23.13
N LYS A 380 21.30 15.44 24.32
CA LYS A 380 22.42 16.26 24.80
C LYS A 380 23.68 15.40 24.84
N GLY A 381 24.72 15.81 24.12
CA GLY A 381 25.98 15.07 24.00
C GLY A 381 26.07 14.12 22.81
N ALA A 382 25.04 14.02 21.95
CA ALA A 382 25.24 13.46 20.61
C ALA A 382 26.30 14.31 19.89
N GLY A 383 27.43 13.70 19.55
CA GLY A 383 28.47 14.38 18.78
C GLY A 383 27.89 14.94 17.49
N LYS A 384 28.40 16.09 17.02
CA LYS A 384 28.04 16.56 15.69
C LYS A 384 28.30 15.42 14.69
N PRO A 385 27.38 15.14 13.76
CA PRO A 385 27.58 14.06 12.80
C PRO A 385 28.93 14.25 12.12
N ALA A 386 29.71 13.17 12.05
CA ALA A 386 30.97 13.19 11.34
C ALA A 386 30.69 13.68 9.91
N LYS A 387 31.46 14.68 9.44
CA LYS A 387 31.31 15.14 8.06
C LYS A 387 31.47 13.91 7.15
N PRO A 388 30.57 13.71 6.17
CA PRO A 388 30.69 12.59 5.24
C PRO A 388 32.09 12.58 4.65
N ALA A 389 32.77 11.43 4.74
CA ALA A 389 34.08 11.27 4.15
C ALA A 389 33.95 11.59 2.65
N LYS A 390 34.82 12.48 2.13
CA LYS A 390 34.83 12.78 0.70
C LYS A 390 34.94 11.46 -0.07
N PRO A 391 34.10 11.22 -1.10
CA PRO A 391 34.19 10.00 -1.88
C PRO A 391 35.62 9.86 -2.40
N ALA A 392 36.24 8.72 -2.09
CA ALA A 392 37.58 8.42 -2.58
C ALA A 392 37.53 8.50 -4.11
N LYS A 393 38.37 9.38 -4.69
CA LYS A 393 38.54 9.45 -6.14
C LYS A 393 39.04 8.08 -6.60
N ARG A 394 38.15 7.25 -7.13
CA ARG A 394 38.56 6.05 -7.88
C ARG A 394 39.40 6.54 -9.05
N LYS A 395 40.70 6.19 -9.05
CA LYS A 395 41.51 6.32 -10.28
C LYS A 395 40.89 5.38 -11.32
N PRO A 396 40.63 5.84 -12.55
CA PRO A 396 40.24 4.96 -13.63
C PRO A 396 41.35 3.90 -13.81
N ARG A 397 40.93 2.64 -13.98
CA ARG A 397 41.81 1.54 -14.36
C ARG A 397 42.01 1.54 -15.86
#